data_AF-A0A3D4FT84-F1
#
_entry.id   AF-A0A3D4FT84-F1
#
_cell.length_a   1.000
_cell.length_b   1.000
_cell.length_c   1.000
_cell.angle_alpha   90.00
_cell.angle_beta   90.00
_cell.angle_gamma   90.00
#
_symmetry.space_group_name_H-M   'P 1'
#
loop_
_entity.id
_entity.type
_entity.pdbx_description
1 polymer ?
#
loop_
_entity_poly.entity_id
_entity_poly.type
_entity_poly.pdbx_seq_one_letter_code
_entity_poly.pdbx_strand_id
1 'polypeptide(L)' 'MAITAAQVKELRDKTQAGFMDCKSALSEADGDLDKAITVLRTRGQARAAKRSGR' A
#
# COMPACT_ATOMS: atom_id res chain seq x y z
N MET A 1 -11.20 -8.74 -9.67
CA MET A 1 -11.75 -8.39 -8.34
C MET A 1 -11.99 -6.88 -8.29
N ALA A 2 -13.18 -6.42 -7.89
CA ALA A 2 -13.48 -5.00 -7.80
C ALA A 2 -13.03 -4.47 -6.44
N ILE A 3 -11.87 -3.80 -6.38
CA ILE A 3 -11.41 -3.13 -5.16
C ILE A 3 -12.35 -1.96 -4.90
N THR A 4 -12.97 -1.97 -3.73
CA THR A 4 -13.91 -0.92 -3.35
C THR A 4 -13.18 0.31 -2.81
N ALA A 5 -13.77 1.49 -2.97
CA ALA A 5 -13.25 2.71 -2.36
C ALA A 5 -13.17 2.60 -0.83
N ALA A 6 -14.05 1.81 -0.21
CA ALA A 6 -14.02 1.51 1.22
C ALA A 6 -12.74 0.75 1.62
N GLN A 7 -12.34 -0.29 0.86
CA GLN A 7 -11.10 -1.02 1.13
C GLN A 7 -9.86 -0.14 0.96
N VAL A 8 -9.84 0.72 -0.07
CA VAL A 8 -8.72 1.67 -0.27
C VAL A 8 -8.63 2.65 0.90
N LYS A 9 -9.78 3.14 1.38
CA LYS A 9 -9.84 4.03 2.54
C LYS A 9 -9.38 3.31 3.82
N GLU A 10 -9.84 2.10 4.07
CA GLU A 10 -9.44 1.32 5.24
C GLU A 10 -7.93 1.05 5.27
N LEU A 11 -7.36 0.65 4.13
CA LEU A 11 -5.92 0.46 4.01
C LEU A 11 -5.14 1.74 4.24
N ARG A 12 -5.63 2.86 3.71
CA ARG A 12 -5.05 4.19 3.94
C ARG A 12 -5.10 4.59 5.40
N ASP A 13 -6.21 4.35 6.09
CA ASP A 13 -6.35 4.70 7.50
C ASP A 13 -5.40 3.87 8.38
N LYS A 14 -5.14 2.60 8.01
CA LYS A 14 -4.20 1.70 8.69
C LYS A 14 -2.72 2.02 8.42
N THR A 15 -2.38 2.36 7.18
CA THR A 15 -0.97 2.51 6.75
C THR A 15 -0.53 3.96 6.58
N GLN A 16 -1.47 4.90 6.55
CA GLN A 16 -1.29 6.31 6.20
C GLN A 16 -0.58 6.54 4.85
N ALA A 17 -0.57 5.53 3.98
CA ALA A 17 0.01 5.64 2.65
C ALA A 17 -0.87 6.47 1.70
N GLY A 18 -0.29 6.91 0.58
CA GLY A 18 -1.02 7.62 -0.45
C GLY A 18 -2.18 6.81 -1.01
N PHE A 19 -3.25 7.48 -1.43
CA PHE A 19 -4.47 6.82 -1.95
C PHE A 19 -4.17 5.91 -3.16
N MET A 20 -3.26 6.37 -4.05
CA MET A 20 -2.82 5.61 -5.21
C MET A 20 -1.95 4.40 -4.81
N ASP A 21 -1.06 4.56 -3.83
CA ASP A 21 -0.24 3.45 -3.33
C ASP A 21 -1.13 2.36 -2.70
N CYS A 22 -2.16 2.77 -1.93
CA CYS A 22 -3.14 1.85 -1.34
C CYS A 22 -3.94 1.11 -2.41
N LYS A 23 -4.42 1.81 -3.44
CA LYS A 23 -5.15 1.21 -4.56
C LYS A 23 -4.29 0.20 -5.32
N SER A 24 -3.04 0.55 -5.64
CA SER A 24 -2.11 -0.35 -6.31
C SER A 24 -1.75 -1.56 -5.45
N ALA A 25 -1.51 -1.36 -4.15
CA ALA A 25 -1.21 -2.44 -3.22
C ALA A 25 -2.39 -3.42 -3.08
N LEU A 26 -3.63 -2.92 -3.01
CA LEU A 26 -4.82 -3.77 -3.03
C LEU A 26 -5.00 -4.50 -4.37
N SER A 27 -4.61 -3.89 -5.50
CA SER A 27 -4.61 -4.56 -6.81
C SER A 27 -3.59 -5.69 -6.89
N GLU A 28 -2.40 -5.51 -6.32
CA GLU A 28 -1.38 -6.56 -6.26
C GLU A 28 -1.70 -7.65 -5.23
N ALA A 29 -2.50 -7.30 -4.23
CA ALA A 29 -2.93 -8.20 -3.17
C ALA A 29 -4.31 -8.85 -3.45
N ASP A 30 -4.91 -8.63 -4.62
CA ASP A 30 -6.26 -9.12 -4.96
C ASP A 30 -7.35 -8.71 -3.93
N GLY A 31 -7.18 -7.55 -3.31
CA GLY A 31 -8.09 -7.02 -2.27
C GLY A 31 -7.82 -7.51 -0.86
N ASP A 32 -6.74 -8.29 -0.65
CA ASP A 32 -6.27 -8.71 0.67
C ASP A 32 -5.57 -7.55 1.40
N LEU A 33 -6.15 -7.09 2.51
CA LEU A 33 -5.65 -5.97 3.28
C LEU A 33 -4.28 -6.26 3.91
N ASP A 34 -4.06 -7.46 4.45
CA ASP A 34 -2.80 -7.81 5.13
C ASP A 34 -1.64 -7.91 4.14
N LYS A 35 -1.90 -8.50 2.97
CA LYS A 35 -0.93 -8.51 1.86
C LYS A 35 -0.66 -7.09 1.37
N ALA A 36 -1.69 -6.26 1.20
CA ALA A 36 -1.52 -4.88 0.74
C ALA A 36 -0.70 -4.03 1.73
N ILE A 37 -0.90 -4.19 3.05
CA ILE A 37 -0.07 -3.56 4.09
C ILE A 37 1.40 -3.98 3.92
N THR A 38 1.65 -5.26 3.70
CA THR A 38 3.00 -5.80 3.50
C THR A 38 3.65 -5.20 2.24
N VAL A 39 2.91 -5.13 1.13
CA VAL A 39 3.36 -4.50 -0.12
C VAL A 39 3.74 -3.03 0.11
N LEU A 40 2.89 -2.27 0.81
CA LEU A 40 3.15 -0.87 1.14
C LEU A 40 4.40 -0.70 2.02
N ARG A 41 4.57 -1.55 3.02
CA ARG A 41 5.75 -1.52 3.91
C ARG A 41 7.04 -1.78 3.15
N THR A 42 7.07 -2.80 2.31
CA THR A 42 8.24 -3.15 1.49
C THR A 42 8.57 -2.03 0.50
N ARG A 43 7.55 -1.43 -0.13
CA ARG A 43 7.71 -0.26 -1.00
C ARG A 43 8.26 0.97 -0.27
N GLY A 44 7.76 1.23 0.93
CA GLY A 44 8.25 2.32 1.79
C GLY A 44 9.72 2.15 2.16
N GLN A 45 10.12 0.93 2.54
CA GLN A 45 11.53 0.60 2.84
C GLN A 45 12.44 0.77 1.62
N ALA A 46 12.02 0.32 0.44
CA ALA A 46 12.80 0.50 -0.78
C ALA A 46 13.00 1.98 -1.15
N ARG A 47 11.98 2.82 -0.95
CA ARG A 47 12.09 4.28 -1.15
C ARG A 47 13.00 4.94 -0.11
N ALA A 48 12.91 4.52 1.16
CA ALA A 48 13.76 5.03 2.23
C ALA A 48 15.24 4.64 2.02
N ALA A 49 15.51 3.39 1.63
CA ALA A 49 16.86 2.91 1.32
C ALA A 49 17.51 3.71 0.18
N LYS A 50 16.76 4.04 -0.88
CA LYS A 50 17.26 4.90 -1.98
C LYS A 50 17.56 6.34 -1.55
N ARG A 51 16.99 6.81 -0.44
CA ARG A 51 17.27 8.15 0.12
C ARG A 51 18.48 8.17 1.05
N SER A 52 18.83 7.05 1.67
CA SER A 52 19.97 6.94 2.58
C SER A 52 21.33 6.87 1.87
N GLY A 53 21.34 6.69 0.54
CA GLY A 53 22.56 6.64 -0.27
C GLY A 53 22.89 7.95 -0.98
N ARG A 54 22.29 9.08 -0.58
CA ARG A 54 22.61 10.41 -1.13
C ARG A 54 23.33 11.25 -0.09
#